data_AF-U6RI53-F1
#
_entry.id   AF-U6RI53-F1
#
_cell.length_a   1.000
_cell.length_b   1.000
_cell.length_c   1.000
_cell.angle_alpha   90.00
_cell.angle_beta   90.00
_cell.angle_gamma   90.00
#
_symmetry.space_group_name_H-M   'P 1'
#
loop_
_entity.id
_entity.type
_entity.pdbx_description
1 polymer ?
#
loop_
_entity_poly.entity_id
_entity_poly.type
_entity_poly.pdbx_seq_one_letter_code
_entity_poly.pdbx_strand_id
1 'polypeptide(L)' 'EQAAKNTSLIYSIIESCKMNGLRPVKYIADVLRKLISGDTDYVALLPMNIAK' A
#
# COMPACT_ATOMS: atom_id res chain seq x y z
N GLU A 1 -4.01 21.11 7.89
CA GLU A 1 -2.81 20.25 8.00
C GLU A 1 -3.10 18.76 7.75
N GLN A 2 -4.04 18.13 8.47
CA GLN A 2 -4.34 16.70 8.34
C GLN A 2 -4.74 16.25 6.93
N ALA A 3 -5.58 17.03 6.23
CA ALA A 3 -6.00 16.71 4.86
C ALA A 3 -4.79 16.65 3.91
N ALA A 4 -3.86 17.61 4.01
CA ALA A 4 -2.65 17.61 3.20
C ALA A 4 -1.74 16.41 3.49
N LYS A 5 -1.58 16.05 4.78
CA LYS A 5 -0.84 14.84 5.22
C LYS A 5 -1.47 13.55 4.69
N ASN A 6 -2.79 13.42 4.76
CA ASN A 6 -3.50 12.25 4.25
C ASN A 6 -3.34 12.14 2.73
N THR A 7 -3.48 13.26 2.01
CA THR A 7 -3.30 13.31 0.56
C THR A 7 -1.86 12.95 0.17
N SER A 8 -0.84 13.52 0.83
CA SER A 8 0.55 13.20 0.51
C SER A 8 0.90 11.73 0.80
N LEU A 9 0.34 11.14 1.86
CA LEU A 9 0.49 9.72 2.15
C LEU A 9 -0.10 8.85 1.04
N ILE A 10 -1.32 9.15 0.57
CA ILE A 10 -1.96 8.40 -0.52
C ILE A 10 -1.11 8.49 -1.79
N TYR A 11 -0.61 9.67 -2.14
CA TYR A 11 0.26 9.83 -3.31
C TYR A 11 1.57 9.04 -3.19
N SER A 12 2.20 9.04 -2.01
CA SER A 12 3.41 8.25 -1.75
C SER A 12 3.18 6.75 -1.99
N ILE A 13 2.04 6.21 -1.53
CA ILE A 13 1.65 4.81 -1.75
C ILE A 13 1.44 4.52 -3.24
N ILE A 14 0.71 5.40 -3.95
CA ILE A 14 0.46 5.25 -5.39
C ILE A 14 1.77 5.21 -6.17
N GLU A 15 2.69 6.13 -5.89
CA GLU A 15 3.96 6.20 -6.60
C GLU A 15 4.86 5.00 -6.27
N SER A 16 4.90 4.58 -5.00
CA SER A 16 5.60 3.36 -4.58
C SER A 16 5.06 2.12 -5.30
N CYS A 17 3.75 2.00 -5.50
CA CYS A 17 3.16 0.91 -6.27
C CYS A 17 3.66 0.93 -7.72
N LYS A 18 3.63 2.09 -8.39
CA LYS A 18 4.09 2.22 -9.79
C LYS A 18 5.57 1.83 -9.93
N MET A 19 6.43 2.31 -9.03
CA MET A 19 7.86 1.99 -9.02
C MET A 19 8.12 0.48 -8.89
N ASN A 20 7.26 -0.25 -8.18
CA ASN A 20 7.34 -1.70 -8.00
C ASN A 20 6.54 -2.49 -9.06
N GLY A 21 5.95 -1.84 -10.05
CA GLY A 21 5.16 -2.50 -11.11
C GLY A 21 3.82 -3.04 -10.62
N LEU A 22 3.31 -2.54 -9.50
CA LEU A 22 2.02 -2.93 -8.93
C LEU A 22 0.91 -1.99 -9.39
N ARG A 23 -0.31 -2.54 -9.55
CA ARG A 23 -1.51 -1.73 -9.77
C ARG A 23 -2.00 -1.18 -8.43
N PRO A 24 -2.03 0.16 -8.21
CA PRO A 24 -2.30 0.73 -6.88
C PRO A 24 -3.61 0.26 -6.25
N VAL A 25 -4.70 0.19 -7.03
CA VAL A 25 -6.01 -0.24 -6.52
C VAL A 25 -5.99 -1.72 -6.09
N LYS A 26 -5.32 -2.59 -6.85
CA LYS A 26 -5.17 -4.02 -6.49
C LYS A 26 -4.34 -4.16 -5.21
N TYR A 27 -3.23 -3.43 -5.12
CA TYR A 27 -2.38 -3.41 -3.93
C TYR A 27 -3.15 -3.03 -2.67
N ILE A 28 -3.91 -1.93 -2.71
CA ILE A 28 -4.70 -1.46 -1.55
C ILE A 28 -5.73 -2.50 -1.14
N ALA A 29 -6.44 -3.09 -2.11
CA ALA A 29 -7.43 -4.13 -1.84
C ALA A 29 -6.80 -5.37 -1.19
N ASP A 30 -5.65 -5.82 -1.68
CA ASP A 30 -4.94 -6.99 -1.15
C ASP A 30 -4.41 -6.73 0.27
N VAL A 31 -3.85 -5.55 0.54
CA VAL A 31 -3.39 -5.13 1.88
C VAL A 31 -4.56 -5.07 2.86
N LEU A 32 -5.66 -4.41 2.51
CA LEU A 32 -6.85 -4.35 3.38
C LEU A 32 -7.40 -5.75 3.69
N ARG A 33 -7.43 -6.65 2.70
CA ARG A 33 -7.85 -8.04 2.91
C ARG A 33 -6.96 -8.77 3.92
N LYS A 34 -5.64 -8.60 3.82
CA LYS A 34 -4.66 -9.22 4.74
C LYS A 34 -4.78 -8.65 6.16
N LEU A 35 -4.91 -7.33 6.30
CA LEU A 35 -5.11 -6.67 7.59
C LEU A 35 -6.39 -7.14 8.29
N ILE A 36 -7.51 -7.24 7.56
CA ILE A 36 -8.78 -7.79 8.09
C ILE A 36 -8.62 -9.26 8.51
N SER A 37 -7.74 -10.00 7.85
CA SER A 37 -7.44 -11.40 8.18
C SER A 37 -6.47 -11.55 9.36
N GLY A 38 -6.05 -10.45 9.99
CA GLY A 38 -5.15 -10.45 11.14
C GLY A 38 -3.67 -10.53 10.79
N ASP A 39 -3.29 -10.24 9.54
CA ASP A 39 -1.87 -10.16 9.16
C ASP A 39 -1.21 -8.96 9.87
N THR A 40 -0.13 -9.24 10.59
CA THR A 40 0.65 -8.25 11.36
C THR A 40 2.05 -8.06 10.81
N ASP A 41 2.44 -8.76 9.74
CA ASP A 41 3.73 -8.55 9.08
C ASP A 41 3.63 -7.35 8.12
N TYR A 42 3.60 -6.15 8.70
CA TYR A 42 3.48 -4.90 7.96
C TYR A 42 4.61 -4.69 6.95
N VAL A 43 5.79 -5.28 7.19
CA VAL A 43 6.93 -5.17 6.26
C VAL A 43 6.65 -5.98 5.00
N ALA A 44 6.09 -7.19 5.12
CA ALA A 44 5.65 -7.98 3.97
C ALA A 44 4.50 -7.33 3.18
N LEU A 45 3.77 -6.39 3.77
CA LEU A 45 2.72 -5.63 3.11
C LEU A 45 3.23 -4.44 2.29
N LEU A 46 4.51 -4.07 2.40
CA LEU A 46 5.07 -2.94 1.65
C LEU A 46 5.09 -3.22 0.14
N PRO A 47 4.92 -2.20 -0.73
CA PRO A 47 4.88 -2.39 -2.18
C PRO A 47 6.11 -3.10 -2.75
N MET A 48 7.29 -2.89 -2.15
CA MET A 48 8.55 -3.51 -2.60
C MET A 48 8.72 -4.98 -2.17
N ASN A 49 7.89 -5.46 -1.24
CA ASN A 49 7.96 -6.81 -0.70
C ASN A 49 6.85 -7.73 -1.24
N ILE A 50 5.91 -7.18 -2.01
CA ILE A 50 4.88 -7.98 -2.68
C ILE A 50 5.44 -8.53 -4.00
N ALA A 51 5.47 -9.85 -4.11
CA ALA A 51 5.81 -10.54 -5.35
C ALA A 51 4.83 -10.16 -6.48
N LYS A 52 5.36 -9.97 -7.69
CA LYS A 52 4.59 -9.57 -8.88
C LYS A 52 3.63 -10.66 -9.36
#